data_AF-A0A2H0CPA3-F1
#
_entry.id   AF-A0A2H0CPA3-F1
#
_cell.length_a   1.000
_cell.length_b   1.000
_cell.length_c   1.000
_cell.angle_alpha   90.00
_cell.angle_beta   90.00
_cell.angle_gamma   90.00
#
_symmetry.space_group_name_H-M   'P 1'
#
loop_
_entity.id
_entity.type
_entity.pdbx_description
1 polymer ?
#
loop_
_entity_poly.entity_id
_entity_poly.type
_entity_poly.pdbx_seq_one_letter_code
_entity_poly.pdbx_strand_id
1 'polypeptide(L)'
;MNILLTGASSGIGRALIKCLFDYPDLKIVAMVHHSLVNISGCEVRKGSLDSPDLLAGAVDGIDTVVHLAALTRSARESEYFLTNVSGTQNLVDACAFAGVKRLIYISSCTASAEGGGYARSKLEGEECVKKSGLQWLILRPSEVYGQEAGDTINRLIHWVRRFPFVPVIGTGQARLSPVYIDDVVSAMAQAISDEKLVNETINLAGPEEFTFDELVDRIAKIFGVRRFKLHLPVGFVKFAAVIASGLDLKVLVPDQIPRLLCSKNLDIRKTSALISYSPRKLEEGMAGLKKNWNLR
;
A
#
# COMPACT_ATOMS: atom_id res chain seq x y z
N MET A 1 -6.54 -24.31 1.25
CA MET A 1 -6.03 -23.43 2.32
C MET A 1 -7.01 -22.28 2.55
N ASN A 2 -7.40 -22.01 3.79
CA ASN A 2 -8.26 -20.88 4.15
C ASN A 2 -7.41 -19.63 4.39
N ILE A 3 -7.70 -18.55 3.67
CA ILE A 3 -6.97 -17.27 3.78
C ILE A 3 -7.89 -16.18 4.28
N LEU A 4 -7.52 -15.49 5.36
CA LEU A 4 -8.17 -14.27 5.79
C LEU A 4 -7.44 -13.05 5.23
N LEU A 5 -8.12 -12.19 4.48
CA LEU A 5 -7.59 -10.90 4.02
C LEU A 5 -8.17 -9.76 4.85
N THR A 6 -7.32 -9.06 5.62
CA THR A 6 -7.69 -7.78 6.22
C THR A 6 -7.56 -6.66 5.20
N GLY A 7 -8.32 -5.56 5.32
CA GLY A 7 -8.26 -4.47 4.34
C GLY A 7 -8.84 -4.87 2.97
N ALA A 8 -9.65 -5.92 2.92
CA ALA A 8 -10.27 -6.48 1.73
C ALA A 8 -11.13 -5.49 0.94
N SER A 9 -11.67 -4.46 1.60
CA SER A 9 -12.48 -3.42 0.96
C SER A 9 -11.66 -2.33 0.25
N SER A 10 -10.34 -2.28 0.44
CA SER A 10 -9.45 -1.30 -0.18
C SER A 10 -9.27 -1.53 -1.69
N GLY A 11 -8.73 -0.54 -2.41
CA GLY A 11 -8.44 -0.67 -3.85
C GLY A 11 -7.50 -1.85 -4.17
N ILE A 12 -6.40 -1.95 -3.41
CA ILE A 12 -5.47 -3.10 -3.50
C ILE A 12 -6.16 -4.39 -3.07
N GLY A 13 -6.91 -4.38 -1.96
CA GLY A 13 -7.58 -5.58 -1.44
C GLY A 13 -8.55 -6.19 -2.44
N ARG A 14 -9.40 -5.37 -3.06
CA ARG A 14 -10.35 -5.83 -4.09
C ARG A 14 -9.64 -6.37 -5.33
N ALA A 15 -8.57 -5.71 -5.77
CA ALA A 15 -7.79 -6.16 -6.92
C ALA A 15 -7.06 -7.48 -6.61
N LEU A 16 -6.50 -7.62 -5.40
CA LEU A 16 -5.84 -8.84 -4.93
C LEU A 16 -6.81 -10.02 -4.85
N ILE A 17 -8.01 -9.82 -4.31
CA ILE A 17 -9.03 -10.88 -4.25
C ILE A 17 -9.35 -11.42 -5.65
N LYS A 18 -9.46 -10.54 -6.66
CA LYS A 18 -9.69 -10.97 -8.05
C LYS A 18 -8.58 -11.89 -8.55
N CYS A 19 -7.31 -11.55 -8.29
CA CYS A 19 -6.17 -12.39 -8.67
C CYS A 19 -6.09 -13.69 -7.86
N LEU A 20 -6.48 -13.67 -6.58
CA LEU A 20 -6.45 -14.87 -5.73
C LEU A 20 -7.48 -15.92 -6.19
N PHE A 21 -8.53 -15.55 -6.94
CA PHE A 21 -9.46 -16.51 -7.53
C PHE A 21 -8.86 -17.38 -8.65
N ASP A 22 -7.71 -16.98 -9.21
CA ASP A 22 -6.98 -17.81 -10.17
C ASP A 22 -6.29 -19.02 -9.49
N TYR A 23 -6.33 -19.08 -8.15
CA TYR A 23 -5.75 -20.16 -7.33
C TYR A 23 -6.87 -20.98 -6.69
N PRO A 24 -7.34 -22.08 -7.32
CA PRO A 24 -8.54 -22.81 -6.92
C PRO A 24 -8.45 -23.48 -5.54
N ASP A 25 -7.24 -23.71 -5.04
CA ASP A 25 -6.98 -24.32 -3.73
C ASP A 25 -7.15 -23.32 -2.57
N LEU A 26 -7.33 -22.03 -2.87
CA LEU A 26 -7.50 -20.97 -1.89
C LEU A 26 -8.98 -20.69 -1.63
N LYS A 27 -9.37 -20.72 -0.36
CA LYS A 27 -10.68 -20.24 0.10
C LYS A 27 -10.49 -18.89 0.76
N ILE A 28 -11.05 -17.84 0.16
CA ILE A 28 -10.83 -16.46 0.60
C ILE A 28 -11.93 -16.03 1.57
N VAL A 29 -11.50 -15.60 2.75
CA VAL A 29 -12.31 -14.95 3.77
C VAL A 29 -11.92 -13.48 3.81
N ALA A 30 -12.88 -12.59 3.57
CA ALA A 30 -12.66 -11.15 3.60
C ALA A 30 -13.07 -10.56 4.95
N MET A 31 -12.14 -9.92 5.64
CA MET A 31 -12.43 -9.20 6.89
C MET A 31 -12.85 -7.76 6.60
N VAL A 32 -14.01 -7.36 7.12
CA VAL A 32 -14.56 -6.00 6.96
C VAL A 32 -14.91 -5.37 8.32
N HIS A 33 -14.63 -4.06 8.46
CA HIS A 33 -14.74 -3.37 9.74
C HIS A 33 -16.17 -2.87 10.07
N HIS A 34 -16.73 -1.98 9.24
CA HIS A 34 -17.98 -1.28 9.58
C HIS A 34 -19.22 -1.84 8.85
N SER A 35 -19.20 -1.87 7.52
CA SER A 35 -20.30 -2.40 6.71
C SER A 35 -19.90 -3.76 6.12
N LEU A 36 -20.84 -4.71 6.14
CA LEU A 36 -20.75 -5.94 5.36
C LEU A 36 -20.84 -5.55 3.88
N VAL A 37 -19.72 -5.12 3.32
CA VAL A 37 -19.56 -5.01 1.87
C VAL A 37 -19.52 -6.45 1.37
N ASN A 38 -20.52 -6.84 0.60
CA ASN A 38 -20.48 -8.13 -0.08
C ASN A 38 -19.29 -8.12 -1.04
N ILE A 39 -18.38 -9.07 -0.87
CA ILE A 39 -17.25 -9.28 -1.77
C ILE A 39 -17.52 -10.60 -2.47
N SER A 40 -17.93 -10.50 -3.74
CA SER A 40 -18.34 -11.65 -4.54
C SER A 40 -17.29 -12.77 -4.50
N GLY A 41 -17.75 -14.00 -4.22
CA GLY A 41 -16.89 -15.19 -4.16
C GLY A 41 -16.12 -15.37 -2.86
N CYS A 42 -16.26 -14.48 -1.88
CA CYS A 42 -15.63 -14.60 -0.57
C CYS A 42 -16.65 -14.82 0.55
N GLU A 43 -16.26 -15.59 1.56
CA GLU A 43 -16.90 -15.50 2.87
C GLU A 43 -16.55 -14.14 3.48
N VAL A 44 -17.52 -13.42 4.03
CA VAL A 44 -17.27 -12.11 4.65
C VAL A 44 -17.44 -12.22 6.16
N ARG A 45 -16.38 -11.85 6.90
CA ARG A 45 -16.39 -11.79 8.37
C ARG A 45 -16.24 -10.36 8.84
N LYS A 46 -16.98 -10.01 9.89
CA LYS A 46 -16.77 -8.74 10.59
C LYS A 46 -15.51 -8.86 11.45
N GLY A 47 -14.65 -7.85 11.42
CA GLY A 47 -13.44 -7.82 12.23
C GLY A 47 -12.92 -6.41 12.43
N SER A 48 -12.32 -6.14 13.59
CA SER A 48 -11.64 -4.87 13.86
C SER A 48 -10.31 -5.11 14.54
N LEU A 49 -9.27 -4.39 14.13
CA LEU A 49 -7.93 -4.50 14.71
C LEU A 49 -7.86 -4.05 16.18
N ASP A 50 -8.83 -3.28 16.65
CA ASP A 50 -8.95 -2.82 18.04
C ASP A 50 -9.91 -3.66 18.90
N SER A 51 -10.47 -4.75 18.35
CA SER A 51 -11.44 -5.60 19.04
C SER A 51 -10.99 -7.07 19.05
N PRO A 52 -10.36 -7.55 20.14
CA PRO A 52 -9.89 -8.93 20.25
C PRO A 52 -10.98 -9.98 19.99
N ASP A 53 -12.20 -9.78 20.49
CA ASP A 53 -13.31 -10.73 20.30
C ASP A 53 -13.71 -10.86 18.83
N LEU A 54 -13.75 -9.73 18.10
CA LEU A 54 -14.04 -9.75 16.66
C LEU A 54 -12.88 -10.37 15.88
N LEU A 55 -11.63 -10.19 16.32
CA LEU A 55 -10.48 -10.85 15.69
C LEU A 55 -10.53 -12.36 15.89
N ALA A 56 -10.84 -12.84 17.09
CA ALA A 56 -10.96 -14.27 17.39
C ALA A 56 -11.95 -14.97 16.44
N GLY A 57 -13.13 -14.40 16.25
CA GLY A 57 -14.11 -14.91 15.29
C GLY A 57 -13.66 -14.77 13.82
N ALA A 58 -12.91 -13.72 13.48
CA ALA A 58 -12.41 -13.53 12.13
C ALA A 58 -11.34 -14.56 11.74
N VAL A 59 -10.45 -14.93 12.66
CA VAL A 59 -9.33 -15.86 12.40
C VAL A 59 -9.67 -17.34 12.62
N ASP A 60 -10.87 -17.66 13.08
CA ASP A 60 -11.28 -19.05 13.34
C ASP A 60 -11.20 -19.93 12.08
N GLY A 61 -10.51 -21.07 12.16
CA GLY A 61 -10.31 -21.99 11.04
C GLY A 61 -9.48 -21.44 9.88
N ILE A 62 -8.72 -20.37 10.07
CA ILE A 62 -7.85 -19.76 9.05
C ILE A 62 -6.45 -20.38 9.10
N ASP A 63 -5.90 -20.72 7.93
CA ASP A 63 -4.53 -21.23 7.82
C ASP A 63 -3.50 -20.09 7.67
N THR A 64 -3.84 -19.09 6.85
CA THR A 64 -2.97 -17.95 6.53
C THR A 64 -3.72 -16.62 6.64
N VAL A 65 -3.11 -15.62 7.27
CA VAL A 65 -3.65 -14.25 7.31
C VAL A 65 -2.84 -13.35 6.39
N VAL A 66 -3.50 -12.66 5.46
CA VAL A 66 -2.94 -11.57 4.66
C VAL A 66 -3.37 -10.25 5.31
N HIS A 67 -2.44 -9.60 6.00
CA HIS A 67 -2.66 -8.37 6.72
C HIS A 67 -2.36 -7.15 5.84
N LEU A 68 -3.39 -6.65 5.13
CA LEU A 68 -3.33 -5.45 4.29
C LEU A 68 -3.96 -4.20 4.94
N ALA A 69 -4.79 -4.37 5.96
CA ALA A 69 -5.38 -3.25 6.70
C ALA A 69 -4.30 -2.35 7.32
N ALA A 70 -4.38 -1.05 7.05
CA ALA A 70 -3.54 -0.04 7.66
C ALA A 70 -4.22 1.33 7.61
N LEU A 71 -3.96 2.18 8.60
CA LEU A 71 -4.23 3.60 8.52
C LEU A 71 -3.11 4.28 7.75
N THR A 72 -3.43 4.91 6.62
CA THR A 72 -2.45 5.51 5.69
C THR A 72 -2.49 7.03 5.65
N ARG A 73 -3.50 7.64 6.26
CA ARG A 73 -3.69 9.09 6.32
C ARG A 73 -4.34 9.48 7.65
N SER A 74 -3.60 10.19 8.49
CA SER A 74 -4.10 10.78 9.73
C SER A 74 -3.39 12.10 10.02
N ALA A 75 -4.12 13.07 10.58
CA ALA A 75 -3.53 14.30 11.12
C ALA A 75 -2.79 14.06 12.45
N ARG A 76 -3.10 12.98 13.17
CA ARG A 76 -2.52 12.63 14.46
C ARG A 76 -1.61 11.43 14.30
N GLU A 77 -0.33 11.65 14.53
CA GLU A 77 0.68 10.60 14.40
C GLU A 77 0.38 9.36 15.26
N SER A 78 -0.11 9.55 16.49
CA SER A 78 -0.47 8.46 17.40
C SER A 78 -1.49 7.47 16.82
N GLU A 79 -2.39 7.90 15.94
CA GLU A 79 -3.37 7.02 15.31
C GLU A 79 -2.74 5.99 14.39
N TYR A 80 -1.61 6.33 13.75
CA TYR A 80 -0.84 5.37 12.96
C TYR A 80 -0.30 4.26 13.83
N PHE A 81 0.24 4.57 15.01
CA PHE A 81 0.77 3.56 15.93
C PHE A 81 -0.35 2.71 16.53
N LEU A 82 -1.46 3.31 16.95
CA LEU A 82 -2.62 2.58 17.45
C LEU A 82 -3.14 1.55 16.42
N THR A 83 -3.27 1.97 15.15
CA THR A 83 -3.83 1.08 14.12
C THR A 83 -2.79 0.10 13.58
N ASN A 84 -1.61 0.59 13.16
CA ASN A 84 -0.65 -0.18 12.39
C ASN A 84 0.35 -0.95 13.27
N VAL A 85 0.50 -0.60 14.55
CA VAL A 85 1.36 -1.32 15.49
C VAL A 85 0.50 -2.10 16.48
N SER A 86 -0.27 -1.43 17.33
CA SER A 86 -1.11 -2.12 18.32
C SER A 86 -2.17 -3.01 17.66
N GLY A 87 -2.81 -2.53 16.59
CA GLY A 87 -3.76 -3.34 15.82
C GLY A 87 -3.11 -4.55 15.11
N THR A 88 -1.86 -4.42 14.65
CA THR A 88 -1.08 -5.55 14.11
C THR A 88 -0.77 -6.56 15.21
N GLN A 89 -0.37 -6.10 16.40
CA GLN A 89 -0.09 -6.96 17.54
C GLN A 89 -1.33 -7.75 17.97
N ASN A 90 -2.50 -7.09 18.07
CA ASN A 90 -3.76 -7.77 18.37
C ASN A 90 -4.09 -8.87 17.36
N LEU A 91 -3.85 -8.62 16.07
CA LEU A 91 -4.05 -9.62 15.02
C LEU A 91 -3.05 -10.78 15.14
N VAL A 92 -1.78 -10.49 15.42
CA VAL A 92 -0.74 -11.51 15.67
C VAL A 92 -1.13 -12.39 16.85
N ASP A 93 -1.59 -11.80 17.96
CA ASP A 93 -1.99 -12.53 19.16
C ASP A 93 -3.21 -13.43 18.88
N ALA A 94 -4.20 -12.91 18.15
CA ALA A 94 -5.35 -13.70 17.70
C ALA A 94 -4.94 -14.86 16.79
N CYS A 95 -4.00 -14.62 15.85
CA CYS A 95 -3.46 -15.66 14.97
C CYS A 95 -2.77 -16.77 15.77
N ALA A 96 -1.90 -16.40 16.72
CA ALA A 96 -1.20 -17.35 17.57
C ALA A 96 -2.16 -18.19 18.42
N PHE A 97 -3.18 -17.56 19.01
CA PHE A 97 -4.20 -18.25 19.81
C PHE A 97 -5.04 -19.23 18.98
N ALA A 98 -5.43 -18.84 17.76
CA ALA A 98 -6.22 -19.68 16.86
C ALA A 98 -5.41 -20.74 16.09
N GLY A 99 -4.09 -20.75 16.23
CA GLY A 99 -3.22 -21.71 15.53
C GLY A 99 -3.05 -21.41 14.03
N VAL A 100 -3.23 -20.16 13.60
CA VAL A 100 -2.86 -19.71 12.25
C VAL A 100 -1.37 -19.99 12.04
N LYS A 101 -1.00 -20.51 10.87
CA LYS A 101 0.38 -20.96 10.61
C LYS A 101 1.26 -19.85 10.04
N ARG A 102 0.64 -18.99 9.21
CA ARG A 102 1.37 -18.03 8.38
C ARG A 102 0.69 -16.66 8.38
N LEU A 103 1.50 -15.60 8.48
CA LEU A 103 1.05 -14.22 8.37
C LEU A 103 1.84 -13.46 7.30
N ILE A 104 1.12 -12.97 6.30
CA ILE A 104 1.66 -12.18 5.20
C ILE A 104 1.33 -10.72 5.47
N TYR A 105 2.34 -9.91 5.75
CA TYR A 105 2.17 -8.51 6.09
C TYR A 105 2.42 -7.62 4.87
N ILE A 106 1.40 -6.85 4.49
CA ILE A 106 1.58 -5.85 3.43
C ILE A 106 2.09 -4.56 4.08
N SER A 107 3.38 -4.33 3.92
CA SER A 107 4.09 -3.15 4.41
C SER A 107 4.09 -2.01 3.38
N SER A 108 5.17 -1.24 3.30
CA SER A 108 5.37 -0.13 2.38
C SER A 108 6.86 0.01 2.07
N CYS A 109 7.21 0.43 0.84
CA CYS A 109 8.58 0.83 0.50
C CYS A 109 9.12 1.98 1.37
N THR A 110 8.22 2.70 2.05
CA THR A 110 8.55 3.79 2.97
C THR A 110 8.76 3.32 4.40
N ALA A 111 8.69 2.02 4.72
CA ALA A 111 8.89 1.52 6.07
C ALA A 111 10.34 1.79 6.52
N SER A 112 10.52 2.87 7.28
CA SER A 112 11.81 3.40 7.71
C SER A 112 11.66 4.27 8.97
N ALA A 113 12.77 4.47 9.69
CA ALA A 113 12.79 5.36 10.85
C ALA A 113 12.62 6.85 10.48
N GLU A 114 12.93 7.22 9.23
CA GLU A 114 13.05 8.61 8.78
C GLU A 114 11.82 9.13 8.02
N GLY A 115 10.86 8.26 7.69
CA GLY A 115 9.73 8.59 6.81
C GLY A 115 8.48 9.16 7.50
N GLY A 116 8.58 9.60 8.75
CA GLY A 116 7.43 10.08 9.53
C GLY A 116 6.67 8.97 10.27
N GLY A 117 5.53 9.32 10.85
CA GLY A 117 4.74 8.44 11.70
C GLY A 117 4.18 7.22 10.98
N TYR A 118 3.68 7.38 9.75
CA TYR A 118 3.22 6.25 8.97
C TYR A 118 4.37 5.27 8.68
N ALA A 119 5.51 5.78 8.18
CA ALA A 119 6.69 4.97 7.87
C ALA A 119 7.20 4.19 9.09
N ARG A 120 7.32 4.88 10.23
CA ARG A 120 7.73 4.26 11.50
C ARG A 120 6.74 3.20 11.96
N SER A 121 5.44 3.49 11.90
CA SER A 121 4.41 2.52 12.28
C SER A 121 4.43 1.25 11.41
N LYS A 122 4.74 1.37 10.11
CA LYS A 122 4.89 0.20 9.22
C LYS A 122 6.17 -0.58 9.52
N LEU A 123 7.28 0.10 9.83
CA LEU A 123 8.52 -0.56 10.24
C LEU A 123 8.32 -1.33 11.56
N GLU A 124 7.67 -0.72 12.55
CA GLU A 124 7.37 -1.38 13.83
C GLU A 124 6.37 -2.53 13.66
N GLY A 125 5.39 -2.39 12.78
CA GLY A 125 4.48 -3.48 12.41
C GLY A 125 5.20 -4.67 11.76
N GLU A 126 6.22 -4.42 10.94
CA GLU A 126 7.07 -5.50 10.42
C GLU A 126 7.82 -6.23 11.54
N GLU A 127 8.41 -5.48 12.49
CA GLU A 127 9.13 -6.08 13.61
C GLU A 127 8.22 -6.89 14.53
N CYS A 128 6.99 -6.42 14.76
CA CYS A 128 5.94 -7.17 15.45
C CYS A 128 5.69 -8.54 14.76
N VAL A 129 5.49 -8.52 13.44
CA VAL A 129 5.25 -9.74 12.66
C VAL A 129 6.45 -10.68 12.67
N LYS A 130 7.68 -10.17 12.51
CA LYS A 130 8.90 -10.99 12.55
C LYS A 130 9.11 -11.70 13.90
N LYS A 131 8.65 -11.08 14.99
CA LYS A 131 8.76 -11.60 16.36
C LYS A 131 7.57 -12.46 16.80
N SER A 132 6.56 -12.63 15.94
CA SER A 132 5.32 -13.35 16.27
C SER A 132 5.48 -14.84 16.54
N GLY A 133 6.57 -15.46 16.06
CA GLY A 133 6.73 -16.91 16.03
C GLY A 133 5.95 -17.63 14.91
N LEU A 134 5.15 -16.90 14.13
CA LEU A 134 4.48 -17.41 12.93
C LEU A 134 5.47 -17.48 11.76
N GLN A 135 5.17 -18.31 10.75
CA GLN A 135 5.80 -18.13 9.45
C GLN A 135 5.35 -16.78 8.89
N TRP A 136 6.26 -15.96 8.39
CA TRP A 136 5.89 -14.64 7.88
C TRP A 136 6.43 -14.34 6.49
N LEU A 137 5.76 -13.43 5.80
CA LEU A 137 6.21 -12.85 4.54
C LEU A 137 5.86 -11.37 4.56
N ILE A 138 6.84 -10.50 4.29
CA ILE A 138 6.62 -9.06 4.23
C ILE A 138 6.72 -8.60 2.78
N LEU A 139 5.64 -8.03 2.27
CA LEU A 139 5.58 -7.45 0.94
C LEU A 139 5.59 -5.93 1.06
N ARG A 140 6.58 -5.26 0.47
CA ARG A 140 6.72 -3.79 0.48
C ARG A 140 6.37 -3.20 -0.88
N PRO A 141 5.08 -2.95 -1.16
CA PRO A 141 4.70 -2.23 -2.37
C PRO A 141 5.25 -0.80 -2.37
N SER A 142 5.60 -0.35 -3.57
CA SER A 142 5.95 1.04 -3.87
C SER A 142 4.71 1.92 -4.05
N GLU A 143 4.82 3.03 -4.79
CA GLU A 143 3.69 3.87 -5.16
C GLU A 143 2.78 3.18 -6.21
N VAL A 144 1.81 2.42 -5.70
CA VAL A 144 0.81 1.72 -6.54
C VAL A 144 -0.13 2.70 -7.24
N TYR A 145 -0.28 2.58 -8.57
CA TYR A 145 -1.16 3.41 -9.38
C TYR A 145 -2.14 2.58 -10.23
N GLY A 146 -3.18 3.23 -10.75
CA GLY A 146 -4.21 2.58 -11.56
C GLY A 146 -5.43 2.06 -10.77
N GLN A 147 -5.53 2.40 -9.48
CA GLN A 147 -6.70 2.10 -8.64
C GLN A 147 -7.87 3.05 -8.98
N GLU A 148 -9.12 2.64 -8.73
CA GLU A 148 -10.30 3.47 -9.04
C GLU A 148 -10.39 4.76 -8.22
N ALA A 149 -9.83 4.79 -6.99
CA ALA A 149 -9.80 5.97 -6.14
C ALA A 149 -8.65 5.96 -5.12
N GLY A 150 -8.15 7.16 -4.78
CA GLY A 150 -7.44 7.41 -3.52
C GLY A 150 -5.91 7.31 -3.53
N ASP A 151 -5.26 6.90 -4.62
CA ASP A 151 -3.80 6.79 -4.65
C ASP A 151 -3.09 8.09 -5.11
N THR A 152 -1.88 8.29 -4.57
CA THR A 152 -1.08 9.51 -4.76
C THR A 152 -0.68 9.73 -6.22
N ILE A 153 -0.36 8.66 -6.94
CA ILE A 153 0.10 8.74 -8.32
C ILE A 153 -1.06 9.05 -9.27
N ASN A 154 -2.23 8.47 -9.10
CA ASN A 154 -3.43 8.83 -9.87
C ASN A 154 -3.83 10.30 -9.63
N ARG A 155 -3.66 10.82 -8.42
CA ARG A 155 -3.84 12.26 -8.15
C ARG A 155 -2.82 13.11 -8.90
N LEU A 156 -1.55 12.70 -8.93
CA LEU A 156 -0.50 13.38 -9.72
C LEU A 156 -0.82 13.33 -11.21
N ILE A 157 -1.22 12.18 -11.74
CA ILE A 157 -1.63 11.98 -13.13
C ILE A 157 -2.80 12.91 -13.48
N HIS A 158 -3.85 12.93 -12.64
CA HIS A 158 -4.99 13.82 -12.84
C HIS A 158 -4.55 15.30 -12.85
N TRP A 159 -3.66 15.68 -11.93
CA TRP A 159 -3.14 17.04 -11.83
C TRP A 159 -2.35 17.44 -13.07
N VAL A 160 -1.40 16.61 -13.49
CA VAL A 160 -0.62 16.79 -14.72
C VAL A 160 -1.55 16.83 -15.94
N ARG A 161 -2.67 16.09 -15.97
CA ARG A 161 -3.62 16.18 -17.08
C ARG A 161 -4.35 17.52 -17.10
N ARG A 162 -4.76 18.04 -15.93
CA ARG A 162 -5.76 19.12 -15.82
C ARG A 162 -5.20 20.53 -15.66
N PHE A 163 -4.05 20.70 -15.01
CA PHE A 163 -3.51 22.01 -14.62
C PHE A 163 -2.20 22.33 -15.35
N PRO A 164 -1.89 23.60 -15.62
CA PRO A 164 -0.68 23.99 -16.37
C PRO A 164 0.61 23.96 -15.54
N PHE A 165 0.49 23.84 -14.21
CA PHE A 165 1.63 23.75 -13.29
C PHE A 165 1.48 22.59 -12.30
N VAL A 166 2.59 22.10 -11.78
CA VAL A 166 2.66 21.04 -10.77
C VAL A 166 3.44 21.58 -9.55
N PRO A 167 2.85 21.62 -8.35
CA PRO A 167 3.59 21.94 -7.14
C PRO A 167 4.53 20.78 -6.79
N VAL A 168 5.82 21.09 -6.65
CA VAL A 168 6.87 20.15 -6.26
C VAL A 168 7.33 20.50 -4.86
N ILE A 169 7.29 19.54 -3.94
CA ILE A 169 7.78 19.76 -2.57
C ILE A 169 9.29 19.58 -2.56
N GLY A 170 10.03 20.60 -2.12
CA GLY A 170 11.48 20.59 -2.11
C GLY A 170 12.10 20.64 -3.52
N THR A 171 13.22 19.94 -3.69
CA THR A 171 14.03 19.97 -4.93
C THR A 171 13.49 19.07 -6.05
N GLY A 172 12.44 18.30 -5.80
CA GLY A 172 11.92 17.31 -6.75
C GLY A 172 12.78 16.05 -6.89
N GLN A 173 13.85 15.91 -6.10
CA GLN A 173 14.79 14.79 -6.17
C GLN A 173 14.36 13.54 -5.40
N ALA A 174 13.18 13.57 -4.76
CA ALA A 174 12.63 12.40 -4.08
C ALA A 174 12.44 11.25 -5.08
N ARG A 175 13.00 10.08 -4.76
CA ARG A 175 12.95 8.89 -5.62
C ARG A 175 11.66 8.10 -5.44
N LEU A 176 11.12 7.62 -6.55
CA LEU A 176 9.85 6.92 -6.68
C LEU A 176 10.03 5.80 -7.71
N SER A 177 9.35 4.67 -7.51
CA SER A 177 9.29 3.62 -8.53
C SER A 177 7.85 3.12 -8.64
N PRO A 178 6.97 3.89 -9.31
CA PRO A 178 5.55 3.58 -9.37
C PRO A 178 5.29 2.20 -9.99
N VAL A 179 4.43 1.41 -9.36
CA VAL A 179 4.05 0.08 -9.85
C VAL A 179 2.57 0.04 -10.24
N TYR A 180 2.27 -0.58 -11.37
CA TYR A 180 0.89 -0.68 -11.83
C TYR A 180 0.11 -1.72 -10.99
N ILE A 181 -1.14 -1.41 -10.66
CA ILE A 181 -1.95 -2.20 -9.72
C ILE A 181 -2.00 -3.69 -10.08
N ASP A 182 -2.25 -4.04 -11.34
CA ASP A 182 -2.38 -5.44 -11.76
C ASP A 182 -1.05 -6.21 -11.58
N ASP A 183 0.09 -5.56 -11.81
CA ASP A 183 1.40 -6.21 -11.67
C ASP A 183 1.72 -6.48 -10.19
N VAL A 184 1.45 -5.50 -9.32
CA VAL A 184 1.69 -5.66 -7.89
C VAL A 184 0.74 -6.69 -7.27
N VAL A 185 -0.55 -6.72 -7.65
CA VAL A 185 -1.48 -7.71 -7.08
C VAL A 185 -1.27 -9.11 -7.64
N SER A 186 -0.84 -9.25 -8.91
CA SER A 186 -0.43 -10.54 -9.45
C SER A 186 0.80 -11.09 -8.71
N ALA A 187 1.79 -10.24 -8.44
CA ALA A 187 2.97 -10.63 -7.67
C ALA A 187 2.62 -10.99 -6.22
N MET A 188 1.73 -10.22 -5.58
CA MET A 188 1.20 -10.55 -4.25
C MET A 188 0.50 -11.90 -4.26
N ALA A 189 -0.38 -12.17 -5.23
CA ALA A 189 -1.11 -13.43 -5.31
C ALA A 189 -0.17 -14.62 -5.50
N GLN A 190 0.84 -14.50 -6.37
CA GLN A 190 1.88 -15.52 -6.53
C GLN A 190 2.63 -15.76 -5.22
N ALA A 191 3.09 -14.70 -4.55
CA ALA A 191 3.82 -14.79 -3.29
C ALA A 191 2.98 -15.37 -2.14
N ILE A 192 1.68 -15.07 -2.11
CA ILE A 192 0.72 -15.62 -1.14
C ILE A 192 0.51 -17.12 -1.39
N SER A 193 0.34 -17.52 -2.65
CA SER A 193 0.14 -18.91 -3.04
C SER A 193 1.36 -19.81 -2.84
N ASP A 194 2.57 -19.23 -2.86
CA ASP A 194 3.81 -19.98 -2.64
C ASP A 194 4.07 -20.16 -1.14
N GLU A 195 3.74 -21.33 -0.62
CA GLU A 195 3.97 -21.71 0.78
C GLU A 195 5.46 -21.85 1.15
N LYS A 196 6.37 -21.95 0.16
CA LYS A 196 7.82 -22.01 0.43
C LYS A 196 8.41 -20.65 0.75
N LEU A 197 7.71 -19.57 0.39
CA LEU A 197 8.17 -18.20 0.58
C LEU A 197 7.89 -17.75 2.02
N VAL A 198 8.81 -18.06 2.93
CA VAL A 198 8.73 -17.78 4.36
C VAL A 198 9.96 -17.04 4.88
N ASN A 199 9.76 -16.21 5.89
CA ASN A 199 10.77 -15.36 6.53
C ASN A 199 11.48 -14.40 5.56
N GLU A 200 10.76 -13.97 4.52
CA GLU A 200 11.29 -13.07 3.52
C GLU A 200 10.65 -11.68 3.58
N THR A 201 11.47 -10.65 3.38
CA THR A 201 11.00 -9.29 3.05
C THR A 201 11.40 -9.00 1.61
N ILE A 202 10.42 -8.66 0.78
CA ILE A 202 10.61 -8.38 -0.65
C ILE A 202 9.88 -7.10 -1.06
N ASN A 203 10.45 -6.37 -2.01
CA ASN A 203 9.89 -5.11 -2.51
C ASN A 203 9.10 -5.35 -3.80
N LEU A 204 7.93 -4.72 -3.91
CA LEU A 204 7.10 -4.75 -5.11
C LEU A 204 7.08 -3.35 -5.72
N ALA A 205 8.15 -3.01 -6.44
CA ALA A 205 8.34 -1.73 -7.09
C ALA A 205 8.22 -1.83 -8.61
N GLY A 206 8.02 -0.69 -9.29
CA GLY A 206 8.08 -0.63 -10.74
C GLY A 206 9.46 -1.02 -11.29
N PRO A 207 9.59 -1.20 -12.61
CA PRO A 207 10.87 -1.56 -13.21
C PRO A 207 11.86 -0.39 -13.30
N GLU A 208 11.38 0.84 -13.11
CA GLU A 208 12.14 2.07 -13.31
C GLU A 208 12.04 2.96 -12.07
N GLU A 209 13.15 3.63 -11.72
CA GLU A 209 13.22 4.61 -10.64
C GLU A 209 13.29 6.02 -11.22
N PHE A 210 12.46 6.91 -10.71
CA PHE A 210 12.35 8.31 -11.14
C PHE A 210 12.53 9.23 -9.94
N THR A 211 13.14 10.38 -10.14
CA THR A 211 12.87 11.55 -9.30
C THR A 211 11.43 12.00 -9.49
N PHE A 212 10.88 12.74 -8.52
CA PHE A 212 9.53 13.33 -8.65
C PHE A 212 9.41 14.19 -9.92
N ASP A 213 10.45 14.96 -10.22
CA ASP A 213 10.54 15.78 -11.42
C ASP A 213 10.51 14.96 -12.71
N GLU A 214 11.32 13.91 -12.80
CA GLU A 214 11.33 13.00 -13.95
C GLU A 214 9.99 12.30 -14.12
N LEU A 215 9.33 11.92 -13.01
CA LEU A 215 8.00 11.33 -13.05
C LEU A 215 6.96 12.32 -13.62
N VAL A 216 6.99 13.58 -13.18
CA VAL A 216 6.13 14.65 -13.74
C VAL A 216 6.37 14.81 -15.23
N ASP A 217 7.63 14.89 -15.64
CA ASP A 217 8.02 15.07 -17.05
C ASP A 217 7.59 13.86 -17.89
N ARG A 218 7.72 12.65 -17.34
CA ARG A 218 7.33 11.40 -18.01
C ARG A 218 5.82 11.30 -18.19
N ILE A 219 5.03 11.65 -17.18
CA ILE A 219 3.57 11.71 -17.27
C ILE A 219 3.14 12.79 -18.27
N ALA A 220 3.74 13.98 -18.21
CA ALA A 220 3.44 15.08 -19.13
C ALA A 220 3.69 14.67 -20.60
N LYS A 221 4.79 13.96 -20.86
CA LYS A 221 5.11 13.39 -22.18
C LYS A 221 4.06 12.36 -22.64
N ILE A 222 3.53 11.51 -21.76
CA ILE A 222 2.47 10.52 -22.10
C ILE A 222 1.17 11.20 -22.58
N PHE A 223 0.86 12.39 -22.05
CA PHE A 223 -0.32 13.16 -22.43
C PHE A 223 -0.05 14.20 -23.52
N GLY A 224 1.20 14.38 -23.96
CA GLY A 224 1.54 15.41 -24.95
C GLY A 224 1.38 16.84 -24.43
N VAL A 225 1.53 17.05 -23.13
CA VAL A 225 1.35 18.35 -22.47
C VAL A 225 2.66 18.89 -21.91
N ARG A 226 2.76 20.20 -21.71
CA ARG A 226 3.87 20.85 -21.00
C ARG A 226 3.39 21.36 -19.64
N ARG A 227 4.21 21.19 -18.61
CA ARG A 227 3.88 21.59 -17.23
C ARG A 227 5.01 22.37 -16.60
N PHE A 228 4.65 23.49 -15.97
CA PHE A 228 5.59 24.25 -15.15
C PHE A 228 5.71 23.60 -13.77
N LYS A 229 6.93 23.31 -13.32
CA LYS A 229 7.19 22.74 -12.00
C LYS A 229 7.47 23.87 -11.01
N LEU A 230 6.59 24.04 -10.02
CA LEU A 230 6.73 25.06 -8.98
C LEU A 230 7.33 24.44 -7.72
N HIS A 231 8.62 24.63 -7.51
CA HIS A 231 9.32 24.10 -6.34
C HIS A 231 9.01 24.93 -5.09
N LEU A 232 8.44 24.29 -4.09
CA LEU A 232 8.05 24.88 -2.82
C LEU A 232 9.05 24.44 -1.74
N PRO A 233 9.70 25.38 -1.01
CA PRO A 233 10.58 25.03 0.10
C PRO A 233 9.86 24.16 1.14
N VAL A 234 10.52 23.09 1.59
CA VAL A 234 9.92 22.11 2.52
C VAL A 234 9.40 22.79 3.80
N GLY A 235 10.14 23.77 4.33
CA GLY A 235 9.74 24.53 5.51
C GLY A 235 8.43 25.30 5.32
N PHE A 236 8.23 25.90 4.15
CA PHE A 236 7.00 26.61 3.82
C PHE A 236 5.79 25.67 3.76
N VAL A 237 5.95 24.52 3.10
CA VAL A 237 4.87 23.52 2.99
C VAL A 237 4.53 22.92 4.36
N LYS A 238 5.54 22.63 5.19
CA LYS A 238 5.35 22.16 6.58
C LYS A 238 4.56 23.18 7.40
N PHE A 239 4.95 24.45 7.33
CA PHE A 239 4.27 25.54 8.04
C PHE A 239 2.79 25.66 7.61
N ALA A 240 2.54 25.66 6.30
CA ALA A 240 1.18 25.69 5.75
C ALA A 240 0.35 24.47 6.19
N ALA A 241 0.96 23.28 6.25
CA ALA A 241 0.28 22.06 6.70
C ALA A 241 -0.14 22.14 8.17
N VAL A 242 0.70 22.71 9.04
CA VAL A 242 0.41 22.90 10.47
C VAL A 242 -0.77 23.86 10.65
N ILE A 243 -0.77 25.00 9.97
CA ILE A 243 -1.89 25.96 10.00
C ILE A 243 -3.18 25.30 9.48
N ALA A 244 -3.12 24.63 8.33
CA ALA A 244 -4.27 23.97 7.75
C ALA A 244 -4.85 22.89 8.66
N SER A 245 -3.99 22.09 9.31
CA SER A 245 -4.40 21.07 10.27
C SER A 245 -5.06 21.69 11.52
N GLY A 246 -4.54 22.82 12.01
CA GLY A 246 -5.14 23.56 13.12
C GLY A 246 -6.51 24.18 12.80
N LEU A 247 -6.80 24.43 11.53
CA LEU A 247 -8.09 24.91 11.03
C LEU A 247 -9.04 23.77 10.59
N ASP A 248 -8.68 22.51 10.87
CA ASP A 248 -9.36 21.28 10.39
C ASP A 248 -9.57 21.23 8.85
N LEU A 249 -8.73 21.97 8.11
CA LEU A 249 -8.67 21.93 6.65
C LEU A 249 -7.84 20.71 6.26
N LYS A 250 -8.51 19.56 6.07
CA LYS A 250 -7.92 18.24 5.73
C LYS A 250 -7.21 18.14 4.37
N VAL A 251 -6.76 19.26 3.82
CA VAL A 251 -6.18 19.42 2.49
C VAL A 251 -4.78 18.79 2.40
N LEU A 252 -3.95 18.95 3.44
CA LEU A 252 -2.59 18.42 3.49
C LEU A 252 -2.30 17.75 4.83
N VAL A 253 -1.93 16.48 4.82
CA VAL A 253 -1.56 15.76 6.04
C VAL A 253 -0.05 15.90 6.25
N PRO A 254 0.42 16.44 7.40
CA PRO A 254 1.84 16.74 7.63
C PRO A 254 2.78 15.55 7.36
N ASP A 255 2.34 14.34 7.68
CA ASP A 255 3.09 13.08 7.50
C ASP A 255 3.38 12.72 6.03
N GLN A 256 2.65 13.29 5.07
CA GLN A 256 2.90 13.02 3.65
C GLN A 256 4.23 13.60 3.15
N ILE A 257 4.72 14.67 3.78
CA ILE A 257 5.99 15.32 3.42
C ILE A 257 7.19 14.44 3.76
N PRO A 258 7.42 14.02 5.02
CA PRO A 258 8.54 13.14 5.34
C PRO A 258 8.45 11.81 4.60
N ARG A 259 7.24 11.26 4.41
CA ARG A 259 7.02 10.04 3.62
C ARG A 259 7.44 10.17 2.15
N LEU A 260 7.20 11.32 1.54
CA LEU A 260 7.63 11.60 0.17
C LEU A 260 9.16 11.68 0.08
N LEU A 261 9.78 12.35 1.06
CA LEU A 261 11.19 12.74 1.03
C LEU A 261 12.15 11.66 1.58
N CYS A 262 11.66 10.66 2.31
CA CYS A 262 12.53 9.64 2.88
C CYS A 262 13.17 8.75 1.81
N SER A 263 14.35 8.21 2.15
CA SER A 263 14.96 7.16 1.34
C SER A 263 14.07 5.91 1.31
N LYS A 264 14.03 5.25 0.15
CA LYS A 264 13.20 4.06 -0.10
C LYS A 264 14.07 2.98 -0.70
N ASN A 265 13.90 1.75 -0.24
CA ASN A 265 14.46 0.58 -0.91
C ASN A 265 13.49 0.15 -2.02
N LEU A 266 13.88 0.38 -3.26
CA LEU A 266 13.09 0.08 -4.45
C LEU A 266 13.65 -1.11 -5.24
N ASP A 267 14.61 -1.85 -4.67
CA ASP A 267 15.26 -2.98 -5.34
C ASP A 267 14.34 -4.20 -5.42
N ILE A 268 14.06 -4.64 -6.64
CA ILE A 268 13.20 -5.79 -6.97
C ILE A 268 13.99 -7.04 -7.37
N ARG A 269 15.33 -7.03 -7.33
CA ARG A 269 16.16 -8.19 -7.73
C ARG A 269 15.86 -9.42 -6.90
N LYS A 270 15.73 -9.25 -5.58
CA LYS A 270 15.36 -10.34 -4.66
C LYS A 270 13.98 -10.89 -5.00
N THR A 271 13.00 -10.02 -5.24
CA THR A 271 11.65 -10.40 -5.66
C THR A 271 11.69 -11.23 -6.95
N SER A 272 12.43 -10.75 -7.95
CA SER A 272 12.55 -11.40 -9.27
C SER A 272 13.29 -12.74 -9.22
N ALA A 273 14.12 -12.97 -8.20
CA ALA A 273 14.80 -14.24 -7.96
C ALA A 273 13.90 -15.27 -7.25
N LEU A 274 12.90 -14.81 -6.49
CA LEU A 274 12.01 -15.66 -5.69
C LEU A 274 10.70 -15.97 -6.40
N ILE A 275 10.17 -15.02 -7.17
CA ILE A 275 8.90 -15.15 -7.90
C ILE A 275 9.03 -14.56 -9.31
N SER A 276 8.12 -14.94 -10.21
CA SER A 276 8.09 -14.44 -11.58
C SER A 276 7.59 -12.99 -11.63
N TYR A 277 8.50 -12.04 -11.36
CA TYR A 277 8.17 -10.63 -11.26
C TYR A 277 8.82 -9.82 -12.38
N SER A 278 8.00 -9.36 -13.32
CA SER A 278 8.41 -8.46 -14.41
C SER A 278 7.34 -7.37 -14.60
N PRO A 279 7.37 -6.33 -13.75
CA PRO A 279 6.36 -5.28 -13.78
C PRO A 279 6.49 -4.44 -15.05
N ARG A 280 5.34 -3.97 -15.56
CA ARG A 280 5.28 -3.10 -16.73
C ARG A 280 5.92 -1.76 -16.48
N LYS A 281 6.41 -1.15 -17.55
CA LYS A 281 6.83 0.26 -17.52
C LYS A 281 5.64 1.19 -17.31
N LEU A 282 5.94 2.42 -16.90
CA LEU A 282 4.91 3.43 -16.61
C LEU A 282 3.98 3.66 -17.82
N GLU A 283 4.54 3.71 -19.03
CA GLU A 283 3.77 3.98 -20.26
C GLU A 283 2.79 2.85 -20.59
N GLU A 284 3.20 1.61 -20.35
CA GLU A 284 2.42 0.40 -20.60
C GLU A 284 1.25 0.31 -19.63
N GLY A 285 1.49 0.51 -18.33
CA GLY A 285 0.42 0.57 -17.33
C GLY A 285 -0.55 1.74 -17.58
N MET A 286 -0.03 2.91 -17.95
CA MET A 286 -0.84 4.09 -18.31
C MET A 286 -1.70 3.89 -19.57
N ALA A 287 -1.24 3.10 -20.54
CA ALA A 287 -2.02 2.77 -21.73
C ALA A 287 -3.28 1.97 -21.38
N GLY A 288 -3.20 1.08 -20.38
CA GLY A 288 -4.36 0.36 -19.84
C GLY A 288 -5.42 1.30 -19.24
N LEU A 289 -4.97 2.35 -18.54
CA LEU A 289 -5.86 3.33 -17.90
C LEU A 289 -6.55 4.28 -18.89
N LYS A 290 -5.87 4.65 -19.99
CA LYS A 290 -6.45 5.53 -21.04
C LYS A 290 -7.76 4.98 -21.62
N LYS A 291 -7.90 3.65 -21.75
CA LYS A 291 -9.15 3.02 -22.23
C LYS A 291 -10.34 3.35 -21.32
N ASN A 292 -10.11 3.45 -20.02
CA ASN A 292 -11.15 3.74 -19.03
C ASN A 292 -11.40 5.26 -18.86
N TRP A 293 -10.40 6.10 -19.15
CA TRP A 293 -10.53 7.56 -19.02
C TRP A 293 -11.25 8.24 -20.18
N ASN A 294 -11.30 7.62 -21.36
CA ASN A 294 -12.09 8.13 -22.49
C ASN A 294 -13.59 7.84 -22.37
N LEU A 295 -14.02 7.21 -21.27
CA LEU A 295 -15.42 6.87 -20.97
C LEU A 295 -16.06 7.80 -19.91
N ARG A 296 -15.39 8.91 -19.53
CA ARG A 296 -15.93 9.91 -18.59
C ARG A 296 -15.63 11.33 -19.03
#